data_AF-A0A8H4A0G6-F1
#
_entry.id   AF-A0A8H4A0G6-F1
#
_cell.length_a   1.000
_cell.length_b   1.000
_cell.length_c   1.000
_cell.angle_alpha   90.00
_cell.angle_beta   90.00
_cell.angle_gamma   90.00
#
_symmetry.space_group_name_H-M   'P 1'
#
loop_
_entity.id
_entity.type
_entity.pdbx_description
1 polymer ?
#
loop_
_entity_poly.entity_id
_entity_poly.type
_entity_poly.pdbx_seq_one_letter_code
_entity_poly.pdbx_strand_id
1 'polypeptide(L)'
;MVFDQGNSQIGIAPRSDINYGPPPSNQVKIAIQAPDVNYATAGVNCLNITDQKGNVHAFSPDNVDSDGYYYLSDNYLAQEGFNYSIGFYSGSPSDNFNCSDYKLIITPYYEANATTNLWKINRRDYSVGMKVQIPNGSKCLHWQIEWNDRVFQLRYFQINESVIDNDGYFHLTGVLAYVSVKYSFETYDDYQSGICWGNSIARNNDLFPDITNDPWAVTLNYI
;
A
#
# COMPACT_ATOMS: atom_id res chain seq x y z
N MET A 1 -11.92 12.87 34.07
CA MET A 1 -12.00 13.36 35.46
C MET A 1 -11.32 12.30 36.31
N VAL A 2 -10.15 12.58 36.88
CA VAL A 2 -9.41 11.64 37.72
C VAL A 2 -9.47 12.16 39.14
N PHE A 3 -9.89 11.32 40.09
CA PHE A 3 -10.01 11.66 41.51
C PHE A 3 -8.78 11.13 42.25
N ASP A 4 -7.92 12.01 42.74
CA ASP A 4 -6.90 11.67 43.73
C ASP A 4 -7.52 11.77 45.13
N GLN A 5 -7.64 10.63 45.81
CA GLN A 5 -8.23 10.54 47.16
C GLN A 5 -7.31 11.07 48.27
N GLY A 6 -6.06 11.46 47.96
CA GLY A 6 -5.11 11.92 48.97
C GLY A 6 -5.27 13.39 49.39
N ASN A 7 -5.73 14.29 48.51
CA ASN A 7 -5.59 15.73 48.74
C ASN A 7 -6.77 16.64 48.32
N SER A 8 -7.95 16.11 47.95
CA SER A 8 -9.15 16.91 47.67
C SER A 8 -8.90 18.18 46.84
N GLN A 9 -8.10 18.08 45.78
CA GLN A 9 -7.92 19.15 44.81
C GLN A 9 -8.53 18.72 43.47
N ILE A 10 -9.57 19.45 43.04
CA ILE A 10 -10.13 19.30 41.70
C ILE A 10 -9.22 20.08 40.75
N GLY A 11 -8.24 19.38 40.16
CA GLY A 11 -7.42 19.87 39.06
C GLY A 11 -7.82 19.19 37.75
N ILE A 12 -8.05 19.97 36.68
CA ILE A 12 -8.11 19.40 35.33
C ILE A 12 -6.66 19.11 34.93
N ALA A 13 -6.20 17.89 35.16
CA ALA A 13 -4.92 17.44 34.65
C ALA A 13 -4.96 17.49 33.10
N PRO A 14 -3.96 18.09 32.43
CA PRO A 14 -3.83 17.96 30.99
C PRO A 14 -3.74 16.48 30.62
N ARG A 15 -4.27 16.08 29.45
CA ARG A 15 -4.33 14.66 29.03
C ARG A 15 -2.96 13.95 29.06
N SER A 16 -1.87 14.70 28.94
CA SER A 16 -0.48 14.22 29.07
C SER A 16 -0.15 13.60 30.42
N ASP A 17 -0.87 13.97 31.48
CA ASP A 17 -0.56 13.59 32.86
C ASP A 17 -1.37 12.37 33.32
N ILE A 18 -2.25 11.85 32.45
CA ILE A 18 -3.02 10.64 32.72
C ILE A 18 -2.23 9.45 32.18
N ASN A 19 -1.56 8.73 33.07
CA ASN A 19 -0.97 7.44 32.77
C ASN A 19 -2.08 6.37 32.77
N TYR A 20 -2.57 5.99 31.59
CA TYR A 20 -3.68 5.03 31.43
C TYR A 20 -3.31 3.57 31.77
N GLY A 21 -2.08 3.33 32.25
CA GLY A 21 -1.55 1.99 32.44
C GLY A 21 -1.22 1.32 31.10
N PRO A 22 -0.61 0.12 31.13
CA PRO A 22 -0.44 -0.66 29.91
C PRO A 22 -1.82 -0.98 29.30
N PRO A 23 -1.91 -1.12 27.97
CA PRO A 23 -3.12 -1.60 27.31
C PRO A 23 -3.64 -2.87 27.99
N PRO A 24 -4.98 -3.09 28.03
CA PRO A 24 -5.54 -4.41 28.30
C PRO A 24 -4.78 -5.47 27.50
N SER A 25 -4.53 -6.65 28.08
CA SER A 25 -3.64 -7.68 27.49
C SER A 25 -4.07 -8.21 26.12
N ASN A 26 -5.24 -7.80 25.62
CA ASN A 26 -5.79 -8.14 24.32
C ASN A 26 -5.85 -6.94 23.35
N GLN A 27 -5.16 -5.84 23.67
CA GLN A 27 -5.11 -4.64 22.83
C GLN A 27 -3.67 -4.32 22.43
N VAL A 28 -3.48 -3.91 21.18
CA VAL A 28 -2.16 -3.70 20.59
C VAL A 28 -2.07 -2.40 19.81
N LYS A 29 -0.93 -1.72 19.89
CA LYS A 29 -0.63 -0.57 19.03
C LYS A 29 -0.40 -1.04 17.61
N ILE A 30 -0.75 -0.22 16.62
CA ILE A 30 -0.55 -0.56 15.21
C ILE A 30 0.50 0.37 14.62
N ALA A 31 1.45 -0.20 13.90
CA ALA A 31 2.32 0.53 12.98
C ALA A 31 2.17 -0.05 11.59
N ILE A 32 1.97 0.80 10.60
CA ILE A 32 1.88 0.38 9.21
C ILE A 32 2.93 1.09 8.38
N GLN A 33 3.69 0.32 7.61
CA GLN A 33 4.64 0.90 6.68
C GLN A 33 3.86 1.60 5.57
N ALA A 34 4.23 2.83 5.19
CA ALA A 34 3.57 3.49 4.08
C ALA A 34 3.97 2.82 2.75
N PRO A 35 3.05 2.72 1.78
CA PRO A 35 3.44 2.30 0.44
C PRO A 35 4.40 3.31 -0.19
N ASP A 36 5.30 2.84 -1.05
CA ASP A 36 6.12 3.69 -1.91
C ASP A 36 5.27 4.14 -3.09
N VAL A 37 4.41 5.13 -2.84
CA VAL A 37 3.51 5.70 -3.84
C VAL A 37 4.15 6.90 -4.51
N ASN A 38 5.13 6.62 -5.38
CA ASN A 38 5.70 7.63 -6.27
C ASN A 38 4.84 7.77 -7.55
N TYR A 39 3.55 8.03 -7.34
CA TYR A 39 2.56 8.28 -8.40
C TYR A 39 2.60 9.74 -8.85
N ALA A 40 3.78 10.22 -9.26
CA ALA A 40 4.09 11.56 -9.78
C ALA A 40 3.71 12.81 -8.95
N THR A 41 2.74 12.79 -8.02
CA THR A 41 2.36 13.88 -7.10
C THR A 41 1.48 13.44 -5.90
N ALA A 42 0.86 12.25 -5.92
CA ALA A 42 -0.06 11.81 -4.87
C ALA A 42 0.65 10.96 -3.80
N GLY A 43 1.25 11.62 -2.81
CA GLY A 43 1.69 10.97 -1.57
C GLY A 43 0.50 10.47 -0.74
N VAL A 44 0.74 9.58 0.23
CA VAL A 44 -0.28 9.24 1.24
C VAL A 44 -0.40 10.41 2.21
N ASN A 45 -1.60 11.00 2.27
CA ASN A 45 -1.92 12.10 3.19
C ASN A 45 -3.03 11.74 4.19
N CYS A 46 -3.65 10.57 4.04
CA CYS A 46 -4.61 10.05 5.01
C CYS A 46 -4.68 8.52 4.95
N LEU A 47 -4.97 7.91 6.10
CA LEU A 47 -5.26 6.49 6.21
C LEU A 47 -6.61 6.28 6.88
N ASN A 48 -7.43 5.38 6.32
CA ASN A 48 -8.59 4.83 7.00
C ASN A 48 -8.29 3.44 7.50
N ILE A 49 -8.70 3.15 8.74
CA ILE A 49 -8.70 1.80 9.27
C ILE A 49 -10.13 1.36 9.47
N THR A 50 -10.48 0.24 8.83
CA THR A 50 -11.79 -0.37 8.94
C THR A 50 -11.66 -1.65 9.75
N ASP A 51 -12.37 -1.72 10.87
CA ASP A 51 -12.44 -2.93 11.68
C ASP A 51 -13.39 -3.98 11.07
N GLN A 52 -13.40 -5.19 11.63
CA GLN A 52 -14.26 -6.29 11.19
C GLN A 52 -15.77 -5.99 11.30
N LYS A 53 -16.17 -4.98 12.07
CA LYS A 53 -17.57 -4.56 12.23
C LYS A 53 -17.94 -3.45 11.23
N GLY A 54 -16.99 -2.99 10.41
CA GLY A 54 -17.15 -1.92 9.45
C GLY A 54 -16.98 -0.52 10.04
N ASN A 55 -16.53 -0.39 11.30
CA ASN A 55 -16.22 0.93 11.86
C ASN A 55 -14.94 1.45 11.22
N VAL A 56 -14.97 2.70 10.77
CA VAL A 56 -13.84 3.34 10.10
C VAL A 56 -13.26 4.43 10.99
N HIS A 57 -11.94 4.56 11.03
CA HIS A 57 -11.27 5.70 11.64
C HIS A 57 -10.23 6.27 10.69
N ALA A 58 -10.19 7.60 10.56
CA ALA A 58 -9.26 8.33 9.70
C ALA A 58 -8.08 8.89 10.50
N PHE A 59 -6.90 8.88 9.88
CA PHE A 59 -5.64 9.29 10.49
C PHE A 59 -4.77 10.08 9.49
N SER A 60 -4.06 11.09 9.98
CA SER A 60 -3.06 11.83 9.19
C SER A 60 -1.65 11.23 9.40
N PRO A 61 -0.89 10.91 8.34
CA PRO A 61 0.43 10.28 8.40
C PRO A 61 1.56 11.19 8.91
N ASP A 62 1.34 11.98 9.97
CA ASP A 62 2.23 13.10 10.36
C ASP A 62 3.54 12.66 11.03
N ASN A 63 3.67 11.39 11.43
CA ASN A 63 4.82 10.86 12.19
C ASN A 63 5.33 9.54 11.60
N VAL A 64 5.81 9.59 10.36
CA VAL A 64 6.46 8.44 9.71
C VAL A 64 7.92 8.35 10.17
N ASP A 65 8.34 7.19 10.67
CA ASP A 65 9.73 6.96 11.09
C ASP A 65 10.70 6.77 9.89
N SER A 66 11.99 6.62 10.18
CA SER A 66 13.03 6.42 9.15
C SER A 66 12.87 5.14 8.33
N ASP A 67 12.15 4.15 8.88
CA ASP A 67 11.89 2.88 8.21
C ASP A 67 10.57 2.93 7.42
N GLY A 68 9.89 4.09 7.40
CA GLY A 68 8.66 4.32 6.67
C GLY A 68 7.41 3.89 7.43
N TYR A 69 7.47 3.62 8.73
CA TYR A 69 6.30 3.25 9.53
C TYR A 69 5.55 4.46 10.03
N TYR A 70 4.26 4.47 9.77
CA TYR A 70 3.29 5.32 10.44
C TYR A 70 2.72 4.60 11.67
N TYR A 71 2.89 5.23 12.84
CA TYR A 71 2.33 4.74 14.10
C TYR A 71 0.99 5.40 14.33
N LEU A 72 -0.05 4.61 14.55
CA LEU A 72 -1.34 5.16 14.94
C LEU A 72 -1.25 5.79 16.32
N SER A 73 -2.10 6.78 16.57
CA SER A 73 -2.14 7.46 17.86
C SER A 73 -2.29 6.45 19.01
N ASP A 74 -1.71 6.76 20.17
CA ASP A 74 -1.84 5.93 21.38
C ASP A 74 -3.29 5.68 21.82
N ASN A 75 -4.24 6.48 21.31
CA ASN A 75 -5.66 6.36 21.60
C ASN A 75 -6.40 5.39 20.67
N TYR A 76 -5.73 4.80 19.67
CA TYR A 76 -6.31 3.78 18.80
C TYR A 76 -5.54 2.48 18.93
N LEU A 77 -6.20 1.47 19.49
CA LEU A 77 -5.63 0.15 19.73
C LEU A 77 -6.46 -0.88 18.96
N ALA A 78 -5.77 -1.78 18.25
CA ALA A 78 -6.43 -2.96 17.69
C ALA A 78 -6.73 -3.96 18.80
N GLN A 79 -7.86 -4.63 18.69
CA GLN A 79 -8.24 -5.73 19.56
C GLN A 79 -7.75 -7.04 18.96
N GLU A 80 -7.07 -7.86 19.75
CA GLU A 80 -6.63 -9.20 19.34
C GLU A 80 -7.81 -10.05 18.85
N GLY A 81 -7.58 -10.81 17.78
CA GLY A 81 -8.61 -11.62 17.13
C GLY A 81 -9.59 -10.85 16.25
N PHE A 82 -9.46 -9.52 16.15
CA PHE A 82 -10.25 -8.72 15.20
C PHE A 82 -9.45 -8.53 13.91
N ASN A 83 -10.18 -8.50 12.80
CA ASN A 83 -9.62 -8.22 11.50
C ASN A 83 -9.70 -6.72 11.17
N TYR A 84 -8.65 -6.18 10.55
CA TYR A 84 -8.55 -4.78 10.17
C TYR A 84 -8.05 -4.65 8.74
N SER A 85 -8.67 -3.76 7.96
CA SER A 85 -8.14 -3.32 6.67
C SER A 85 -7.75 -1.84 6.74
N ILE A 86 -6.71 -1.49 5.99
CA ILE A 86 -6.16 -0.15 5.91
C ILE A 86 -6.29 0.36 4.48
N GLY A 87 -6.97 1.48 4.31
CA GLY A 87 -7.02 2.24 3.07
C GLY A 87 -6.09 3.44 3.14
N PHE A 88 -5.26 3.63 2.14
CA PHE A 88 -4.37 4.79 1.97
C PHE A 88 -4.97 5.75 0.97
N TYR A 89 -4.88 7.06 1.23
CA TYR A 89 -5.53 8.10 0.43
C TYR A 89 -4.60 9.27 0.15
N SER A 90 -4.81 9.94 -0.99
CA SER A 90 -4.02 11.10 -1.40
C SER A 90 -4.45 12.41 -0.74
N GLY A 91 -5.67 12.48 -0.21
CA GLY A 91 -6.20 13.65 0.46
C GLY A 91 -5.96 13.59 1.97
N SER A 92 -6.25 14.68 2.67
CA SER A 92 -6.19 14.74 4.14
C SER A 92 -7.44 14.12 4.79
N PRO A 93 -7.42 13.81 6.10
CA PRO A 93 -8.63 13.49 6.84
C PRO A 93 -9.65 14.65 6.71
N SER A 94 -10.86 14.36 6.22
CA SER A 94 -11.95 15.35 6.20
C SER A 94 -12.66 15.43 7.55
N ASP A 95 -12.65 14.32 8.30
CA ASP A 95 -13.13 14.18 9.66
C ASP A 95 -12.42 12.99 10.35
N ASN A 96 -12.91 12.51 11.49
CA ASN A 96 -12.32 11.39 12.24
C ASN A 96 -12.57 10.00 11.62
N PHE A 97 -13.35 9.92 10.55
CA PHE A 97 -13.86 8.68 9.95
C PHE A 97 -13.56 8.59 8.44
N ASN A 98 -13.29 9.73 7.79
CA ASN A 98 -13.18 9.82 6.34
C ASN A 98 -11.86 10.48 5.90
N CYS A 99 -11.23 9.84 4.92
CA CYS A 99 -10.19 10.45 4.09
C CYS A 99 -10.80 11.08 2.83
N SER A 100 -10.28 12.24 2.44
CA SER A 100 -10.64 12.90 1.19
C SER A 100 -9.83 12.39 -0.02
N ASP A 101 -10.24 12.85 -1.20
CA ASP A 101 -9.62 12.56 -2.51
C ASP A 101 -9.51 11.06 -2.86
N TYR A 102 -8.45 10.69 -3.58
CA TYR A 102 -8.31 9.40 -4.19
C TYR A 102 -7.79 8.40 -3.17
N LYS A 103 -8.56 7.33 -3.01
CA LYS A 103 -8.07 6.09 -2.44
C LYS A 103 -6.97 5.55 -3.36
N LEU A 104 -5.81 5.24 -2.79
CA LEU A 104 -4.62 4.79 -3.51
C LEU A 104 -4.48 3.27 -3.41
N ILE A 105 -4.46 2.76 -2.19
CA ILE A 105 -4.24 1.33 -1.89
C ILE A 105 -5.22 0.93 -0.79
N ILE A 106 -5.76 -0.28 -0.87
CA ILE A 106 -6.44 -0.95 0.25
C ILE A 106 -5.73 -2.25 0.53
N THR A 107 -5.41 -2.48 1.79
CA THR A 107 -4.90 -3.76 2.26
C THR A 107 -6.04 -4.77 2.46
N PRO A 108 -5.76 -6.08 2.32
CA PRO A 108 -6.61 -7.13 2.85
C PRO A 108 -6.90 -6.92 4.34
N TYR A 109 -7.89 -7.65 4.83
CA TYR A 109 -8.12 -7.74 6.25
C TYR A 109 -7.03 -8.60 6.91
N TYR A 110 -6.35 -8.03 7.90
CA TYR A 110 -5.37 -8.73 8.72
C TYR A 110 -5.87 -8.87 10.15
N GLU A 111 -5.64 -10.04 10.74
CA GLU A 111 -5.94 -10.28 12.14
C GLU A 111 -4.91 -9.58 13.02
N ALA A 112 -5.38 -8.79 13.99
CA ALA A 112 -4.50 -8.09 14.91
C ALA A 112 -3.74 -9.06 15.80
N ASN A 113 -2.42 -8.88 15.85
CA ASN A 113 -1.52 -9.72 16.63
C ASN A 113 -1.04 -8.98 17.89
N ALA A 114 -1.53 -9.39 19.06
CA ALA A 114 -1.14 -8.81 20.35
C ALA A 114 -0.01 -9.58 21.07
N THR A 115 0.61 -10.59 20.43
CA THR A 115 1.77 -11.30 21.02
C THR A 115 2.94 -10.36 21.30
N THR A 116 2.99 -9.23 20.60
CA THR A 116 3.91 -8.13 20.84
C THR A 116 3.10 -6.86 21.17
N ASN A 117 3.66 -5.95 21.96
CA ASN A 117 3.00 -4.65 22.27
C ASN A 117 2.78 -3.75 21.04
N LEU A 118 3.34 -4.10 19.88
CA LEU A 118 3.24 -3.36 18.62
C LEU A 118 3.02 -4.34 17.46
N TRP A 119 1.84 -4.29 16.87
CA TRP A 119 1.52 -5.00 15.65
C TRP A 119 2.02 -4.20 14.44
N LYS A 120 3.01 -4.74 13.74
CA LYS A 120 3.56 -4.15 12.52
C LYS A 120 2.94 -4.77 11.28
N ILE A 121 2.46 -3.93 10.38
CA ILE A 121 2.05 -4.28 9.03
C ILE A 121 3.11 -3.73 8.07
N ASN A 122 3.85 -4.62 7.44
CA ASN A 122 4.95 -4.30 6.53
C ASN A 122 4.40 -4.03 5.14
N ARG A 123 5.15 -3.25 4.35
CA ARG A 123 4.79 -2.98 2.95
C ARG A 123 4.64 -4.27 2.12
N ARG A 124 5.48 -5.27 2.40
CA ARG A 124 5.43 -6.60 1.74
C ARG A 124 4.16 -7.40 2.03
N ASP A 125 3.41 -7.06 3.08
CA ASP A 125 2.17 -7.79 3.40
C ASP A 125 1.09 -7.50 2.35
N TYR A 126 1.15 -6.36 1.67
CA TYR A 126 0.19 -5.93 0.65
C TYR A 126 0.83 -5.47 -0.67
N SER A 127 2.08 -5.87 -0.91
CA SER A 127 2.77 -5.60 -2.16
C SER A 127 3.83 -6.65 -2.50
N VAL A 128 4.11 -6.79 -3.79
CA VAL A 128 5.10 -7.73 -4.32
C VAL A 128 5.90 -7.10 -5.45
N GLY A 129 7.07 -7.64 -5.78
CA GLY A 129 7.77 -7.32 -7.02
C GLY A 129 6.97 -7.79 -8.25
N MET A 130 7.41 -7.38 -9.44
CA MET A 130 6.76 -7.78 -10.70
C MET A 130 7.77 -8.31 -11.69
N LYS A 131 7.39 -9.37 -12.41
CA LYS A 131 8.10 -9.83 -13.60
C LYS A 131 7.11 -10.19 -14.71
N VAL A 132 7.47 -9.88 -15.95
CA VAL A 132 6.59 -10.07 -17.12
C VAL A 132 7.26 -10.99 -18.11
N GLN A 133 6.57 -12.04 -18.55
CA GLN A 133 7.07 -12.92 -19.58
C GLN A 133 7.04 -12.19 -20.92
N ILE A 134 8.19 -12.09 -21.57
CA ILE A 134 8.37 -11.31 -22.79
C ILE A 134 8.31 -12.23 -24.02
N PRO A 135 7.37 -11.99 -24.95
CA PRO A 135 7.35 -12.69 -26.23
C PRO A 135 8.63 -12.44 -27.06
N ASN A 136 9.02 -13.44 -27.85
CA ASN A 136 10.09 -13.28 -28.82
C ASN A 136 9.80 -12.13 -29.79
N GLY A 137 10.82 -11.30 -30.06
CA GLY A 137 10.72 -10.15 -30.97
C GLY A 137 10.26 -8.85 -30.30
N SER A 138 9.84 -8.88 -29.03
CA SER A 138 9.53 -7.66 -28.28
C SER A 138 10.79 -6.85 -27.99
N LYS A 139 10.73 -5.54 -28.29
CA LYS A 139 11.81 -4.56 -28.00
C LYS A 139 11.40 -3.49 -27.02
N CYS A 140 10.11 -3.41 -26.69
CA CYS A 140 9.61 -2.51 -25.67
C CYS A 140 8.49 -3.14 -24.85
N LEU A 141 8.47 -2.81 -23.55
CA LEU A 141 7.37 -3.08 -22.64
C LEU A 141 6.74 -1.75 -22.21
N HIS A 142 5.46 -1.62 -22.52
CA HIS A 142 4.55 -0.60 -22.00
C HIS A 142 3.92 -1.15 -20.72
N TRP A 143 4.11 -0.45 -19.61
CA TRP A 143 3.51 -0.75 -18.33
C TRP A 143 2.65 0.43 -17.86
N GLN A 144 1.43 0.11 -17.45
CA GLN A 144 0.43 1.09 -17.06
C GLN A 144 -0.21 0.70 -15.73
N ILE A 145 -0.41 1.70 -14.87
CA ILE A 145 -1.24 1.61 -13.67
C ILE A 145 -2.57 2.31 -13.94
N GLU A 146 -3.66 1.61 -13.65
CA GLU A 146 -5.02 2.11 -13.77
C GLU A 146 -5.72 2.14 -12.40
N TRP A 147 -6.46 3.22 -12.14
CA TRP A 147 -7.30 3.34 -10.97
C TRP A 147 -8.60 4.09 -11.31
N ASN A 148 -9.76 3.52 -10.97
CA ASN A 148 -11.08 4.06 -11.31
C ASN A 148 -11.17 4.54 -12.77
N ASP A 149 -10.74 3.69 -13.70
CA ASP A 149 -10.76 3.94 -15.15
C ASP A 149 -9.91 5.14 -15.62
N ARG A 150 -8.94 5.57 -14.79
CA ARG A 150 -7.92 6.57 -15.15
C ARG A 150 -6.53 5.96 -15.14
N VAL A 151 -5.73 6.33 -16.14
CA VAL A 151 -4.30 6.04 -16.18
C VAL A 151 -3.58 6.95 -15.19
N PHE A 152 -2.95 6.35 -14.19
CA PHE A 152 -2.21 7.07 -13.15
C PHE A 152 -0.72 7.15 -13.42
N GLN A 153 -0.16 6.07 -13.97
CA GLN A 153 1.25 6.02 -14.29
C GLN A 153 1.45 5.19 -15.54
N LEU A 154 2.37 5.69 -16.35
CA LEU A 154 2.76 5.10 -17.61
C LEU A 154 4.28 5.10 -17.66
N ARG A 155 4.89 3.93 -17.84
CA ARG A 155 6.33 3.80 -18.08
C ARG A 155 6.58 2.89 -19.26
N TYR A 156 7.68 3.19 -19.95
CA TYR A 156 8.18 2.39 -21.05
C TYR A 156 9.54 1.84 -20.66
N PHE A 157 9.73 0.56 -20.91
CA PHE A 157 10.98 -0.13 -20.66
C PHE A 157 11.52 -0.64 -21.98
N GLN A 158 12.76 -0.27 -22.30
CA GLN A 158 13.45 -0.87 -23.43
C GLN A 158 13.76 -2.34 -23.08
N ILE A 159 13.39 -3.24 -23.98
CA ILE A 159 13.67 -4.66 -23.85
C ILE A 159 14.81 -5.02 -24.79
N ASN A 160 15.83 -5.65 -24.24
CA ASN A 160 16.92 -6.26 -24.97
C ASN A 160 17.25 -7.62 -24.33
N GLU A 161 17.99 -8.47 -25.03
CA GLU A 161 18.29 -9.84 -24.56
C GLU A 161 19.03 -9.85 -23.21
N SER A 162 19.79 -8.81 -22.87
CA SER A 162 20.56 -8.75 -21.61
C SER A 162 19.72 -8.49 -20.36
N VAL A 163 18.46 -8.05 -20.51
CA VAL A 163 17.55 -7.74 -19.39
C VAL A 163 16.48 -8.81 -19.17
N ILE A 164 16.47 -9.86 -19.99
CA ILE A 164 15.56 -10.99 -19.87
C ILE A 164 16.29 -12.14 -19.17
N ASP A 165 15.65 -12.74 -18.18
CA ASP A 165 16.20 -13.92 -17.51
C ASP A 165 16.09 -15.18 -18.37
N ASN A 166 16.69 -16.28 -17.89
CA ASN A 166 16.72 -17.54 -18.63
C ASN A 166 15.32 -18.17 -18.85
N ASP A 167 14.32 -17.74 -18.08
CA ASP A 167 12.94 -18.20 -18.18
C ASP A 167 12.08 -17.29 -19.07
N GLY A 168 12.69 -16.27 -19.70
CA GLY A 168 12.02 -15.34 -20.60
C GLY A 168 11.31 -14.18 -19.89
N TYR A 169 11.62 -13.91 -18.62
CA TYR A 169 11.00 -12.83 -17.86
C TYR A 169 11.86 -11.56 -17.81
N PHE A 170 11.20 -10.42 -17.98
CA PHE A 170 11.72 -9.11 -17.63
C PHE A 170 11.30 -8.74 -16.20
N HIS A 171 12.25 -8.39 -15.34
CA HIS A 171 11.99 -8.00 -13.95
C HIS A 171 11.85 -6.48 -13.83
N LEU A 172 10.71 -6.00 -13.33
CA LEU A 172 10.46 -4.58 -13.14
C LEU A 172 11.09 -4.13 -11.81
N THR A 173 12.39 -3.84 -11.86
CA THR A 173 13.15 -3.41 -10.68
C THR A 173 12.73 -2.02 -10.21
N GLY A 174 12.61 -1.82 -8.89
CA GLY A 174 12.31 -0.52 -8.29
C GLY A 174 10.84 -0.11 -8.36
N VAL A 175 9.95 -1.05 -8.67
CA VAL A 175 8.49 -0.85 -8.66
C VAL A 175 7.83 -2.01 -7.94
N LEU A 176 6.79 -1.72 -7.16
CA LEU A 176 5.97 -2.71 -6.47
C LEU A 176 4.56 -2.76 -7.05
N ALA A 177 4.01 -3.96 -7.11
CA ALA A 177 2.61 -4.24 -7.38
C ALA A 177 1.83 -4.23 -6.07
N TYR A 178 0.76 -3.44 -5.99
CA TYR A 178 -0.10 -3.36 -4.81
C TYR A 178 -1.43 -4.06 -5.05
N VAL A 179 -1.87 -4.86 -4.07
CA VAL A 179 -3.01 -5.79 -4.17
C VAL A 179 -4.32 -5.19 -4.69
N SER A 180 -4.62 -3.92 -4.39
CA SER A 180 -5.86 -3.26 -4.81
C SER A 180 -5.75 -2.50 -6.13
N VAL A 181 -4.58 -2.49 -6.78
CA VAL A 181 -4.28 -1.67 -7.95
C VAL A 181 -4.37 -2.52 -9.22
N LYS A 182 -4.89 -1.95 -10.30
CA LYS A 182 -4.95 -2.60 -11.61
C LYS A 182 -3.73 -2.24 -12.45
N TYR A 183 -3.21 -3.24 -13.17
CA TYR A 183 -2.06 -3.12 -14.03
C TYR A 183 -2.38 -3.60 -15.45
N SER A 184 -1.84 -2.89 -16.43
CA SER A 184 -1.90 -3.27 -17.84
C SER A 184 -0.49 -3.31 -18.42
N PHE A 185 -0.25 -4.28 -19.28
CA PHE A 185 1.05 -4.55 -19.89
C PHE A 185 0.86 -4.79 -21.39
N GLU A 186 1.72 -4.18 -22.20
CA GLU A 186 1.71 -4.35 -23.64
C GLU A 186 3.14 -4.34 -24.18
N THR A 187 3.43 -5.16 -25.18
CA THR A 187 4.76 -5.26 -25.77
C THR A 187 4.73 -4.92 -27.24
N TYR A 188 5.81 -4.29 -27.71
CA TYR A 188 5.93 -3.83 -29.08
C TYR A 188 7.23 -4.29 -29.73
N ASP A 189 7.24 -4.36 -31.07
CA ASP A 189 8.39 -4.77 -31.88
C ASP A 189 9.47 -3.68 -32.07
N ASP A 190 9.23 -2.47 -31.55
CA ASP A 190 10.19 -1.37 -31.61
C ASP A 190 10.22 -0.46 -30.37
N TYR A 191 11.34 0.23 -30.19
CA TYR A 191 11.56 1.23 -29.14
C TYR A 191 12.25 2.46 -29.73
N GLN A 192 11.59 3.61 -29.67
CA GLN A 192 12.12 4.84 -30.25
C GLN A 192 11.97 5.99 -29.27
N SER A 193 13.05 6.76 -29.08
CA SER A 193 13.02 8.03 -28.34
C SER A 193 12.38 7.95 -26.95
N GLY A 194 12.57 6.85 -26.23
CA GLY A 194 12.06 6.69 -24.86
C GLY A 194 10.69 6.04 -24.72
N ILE A 195 10.03 5.70 -25.83
CA ILE A 195 8.65 5.14 -25.84
C ILE A 195 8.56 3.86 -26.68
N CYS A 196 7.53 3.04 -26.41
CA CYS A 196 7.22 1.90 -27.27
C CYS A 196 6.67 2.36 -28.62
N TRP A 197 7.07 1.69 -29.69
CA TRP A 197 6.65 2.00 -31.05
C TRP A 197 6.46 0.74 -31.89
N GLY A 198 5.84 0.87 -33.05
CA GLY A 198 5.65 -0.24 -33.98
C GLY A 198 4.40 -1.08 -33.69
N ASN A 199 4.43 -2.36 -34.07
CA ASN A 199 3.29 -3.26 -33.90
C ASN A 199 3.23 -3.80 -32.48
N SER A 200 2.03 -3.86 -31.92
CA SER A 200 1.78 -4.56 -30.67
C SER A 200 1.85 -6.06 -30.89
N ILE A 201 2.59 -6.76 -30.03
CA ILE A 201 2.86 -8.20 -30.12
C ILE A 201 1.94 -8.97 -29.17
N ALA A 202 1.88 -8.53 -27.92
CA ALA A 202 1.10 -9.17 -26.88
C ALA A 202 0.71 -8.15 -25.82
N ARG A 203 -0.45 -8.37 -25.20
CA ARG A 203 -0.98 -7.53 -24.13
C ARG A 203 -1.74 -8.32 -23.08
N ASN A 204 -1.86 -7.73 -21.90
CA ASN A 204 -2.78 -8.16 -20.87
C ASN A 204 -3.17 -6.96 -20.00
N ASN A 205 -4.46 -6.78 -19.77
CA ASN A 205 -5.01 -5.57 -19.17
C ASN A 205 -5.83 -5.92 -17.93
N ASP A 206 -6.10 -4.90 -17.10
CA ASP A 206 -7.00 -5.02 -15.94
C ASP A 206 -6.56 -6.11 -14.93
N LEU A 207 -5.25 -6.34 -14.81
CA LEU A 207 -4.70 -7.37 -13.94
C LEU A 207 -4.57 -6.87 -12.50
N PHE A 208 -5.01 -7.68 -11.55
CA PHE A 208 -4.68 -7.51 -10.13
C PHE A 208 -3.47 -8.37 -9.77
N PRO A 209 -2.56 -7.89 -8.90
CA PRO A 209 -1.41 -8.67 -8.49
C PRO A 209 -1.76 -9.94 -7.73
N ASP A 210 -1.03 -11.02 -8.03
CA ASP A 210 -0.98 -12.19 -7.15
C ASP A 210 0.09 -11.97 -6.08
N ILE A 211 -0.36 -11.59 -4.89
CA ILE A 211 0.53 -11.35 -3.74
C ILE A 211 1.06 -12.62 -3.07
N THR A 212 0.63 -13.81 -3.50
CA THR A 212 1.16 -15.08 -2.96
C THR A 212 2.52 -15.46 -3.54
N ASN A 213 2.92 -14.80 -4.64
CA ASN A 213 4.19 -14.99 -5.31
C ASN A 213 4.96 -13.66 -5.38
N ASP A 214 6.20 -13.63 -4.87
CA ASP A 214 7.08 -12.46 -4.98
C ASP A 214 8.38 -12.85 -5.72
N PRO A 215 8.61 -12.35 -6.96
CA PRO A 215 7.77 -11.41 -7.70
C PRO A 215 6.53 -12.06 -8.34
N TRP A 216 5.46 -11.27 -8.48
CA TRP A 216 4.28 -11.66 -9.26
C TRP A 216 4.66 -11.85 -10.72
N ALA A 217 4.36 -13.04 -11.25
CA ALA A 217 4.63 -13.41 -12.63
C ALA A 217 3.42 -13.09 -13.54
N VAL A 218 3.63 -12.23 -14.52
CA VAL A 218 2.62 -11.84 -15.50
C VAL A 218 2.90 -12.52 -16.83
N THR A 219 1.86 -13.13 -17.42
CA THR A 219 1.89 -13.66 -18.79
C THR A 219 1.02 -12.80 -19.70
N LEU A 220 1.47 -12.62 -20.94
CA LEU A 220 0.78 -11.80 -21.94
C LEU A 220 0.05 -12.67 -22.97
N ASN A 221 -1.04 -12.14 -23.53
CA ASN A 221 -1.79 -12.78 -24.60
C ASN A 221 -1.36 -12.20 -25.95
N TYR A 222 -1.00 -13.06 -26.89
CA TYR A 222 -0.71 -12.64 -28.28
C TYR A 222 -1.93 -11.96 -28.90
N ILE A 223 -1.66 -10.95 -29.72
CA ILE A 223 -2.67 -10.18 -30.48
C ILE A 223 -2.82 -10.76 -31.88
#